data_AF-A0A060BT55-F1
#
_entry.id   AF-A0A060BT55-F1
#
_cell.length_a   1.000
_cell.length_b   1.000
_cell.length_c   1.000
_cell.angle_alpha   90.00
_cell.angle_beta   90.00
_cell.angle_gamma   90.00
#
_symmetry.space_group_name_H-M   'P 1'
#
loop_
_entity.id
_entity.type
_entity.pdbx_description
1 polymer ?
#
loop_
_entity_poly.entity_id
_entity_poly.type
_entity_poly.pdbx_seq_one_letter_code
_entity_poly.pdbx_strand_id
1 'polypeptide(L)'
;MEAAKLMKWQDPSITTILCGSSNDRMPTYPEWDRVALEIAWEKVDLHSIHYYAGNREDDTASYLAYALRLEHYVETLEGTLRYVKAKNRSKHDVFLTWDEWQVWYKGDPLHGDWNKRPHLAEEMYNLEDALVVGQWLNVFLRKSNVLKAACVAQIVNV
;
A
#
# COMPACT_ATOMS: atom_id res chain seq x y z
N MET A 1 -13.74 -12.00 5.85
CA MET A 1 -13.85 -13.46 5.59
C MET A 1 -15.08 -13.80 4.75
N GLU A 2 -16.29 -13.59 5.26
CA GLU A 2 -17.51 -14.05 4.56
C GLU A 2 -17.78 -13.32 3.24
N ALA A 3 -17.42 -12.03 3.13
CA ALA A 3 -17.59 -11.28 1.88
C ALA A 3 -16.80 -11.90 0.72
N ALA A 4 -15.49 -12.07 0.87
CA ALA A 4 -14.63 -12.66 -0.18
C ALA A 4 -15.05 -14.09 -0.54
N LYS A 5 -15.48 -14.88 0.46
CA LYS A 5 -16.00 -16.23 0.25
C LYS A 5 -17.27 -16.21 -0.60
N LEU A 6 -18.25 -15.37 -0.26
CA LEU A 6 -19.50 -15.24 -1.01
C LEU A 6 -19.24 -14.76 -2.45
N MET A 7 -18.36 -13.76 -2.61
CA MET A 7 -17.99 -13.25 -3.93
C MET A 7 -17.34 -14.33 -4.80
N LYS A 8 -16.40 -15.11 -4.26
CA LYS A 8 -15.75 -16.21 -5.00
C LYS A 8 -16.65 -17.42 -5.24
N TRP A 9 -17.70 -17.62 -4.44
CA TRP A 9 -18.73 -18.61 -4.75
C TRP A 9 -19.59 -18.18 -5.94
N GLN A 10 -19.86 -16.89 -6.08
CA GLN A 10 -20.60 -16.34 -7.21
C GLN A 10 -19.76 -16.31 -8.49
N ASP A 11 -18.51 -15.86 -8.39
CA ASP A 11 -17.57 -15.83 -9.50
C ASP A 11 -16.18 -16.27 -9.03
N PRO A 12 -15.77 -17.51 -9.29
CA PRO A 12 -14.47 -18.02 -8.89
C PRO A 12 -13.28 -17.37 -9.63
N SER A 13 -13.52 -16.61 -10.70
CA SER A 13 -12.46 -16.03 -11.54
C SER A 13 -11.94 -14.68 -11.03
N ILE A 14 -12.65 -14.04 -10.10
CA ILE A 14 -12.25 -12.74 -9.56
C ILE A 14 -11.00 -12.84 -8.69
N THR A 15 -10.24 -11.75 -8.66
CA THR A 15 -9.17 -11.51 -7.70
C THR A 15 -9.70 -10.66 -6.56
N THR A 16 -9.44 -11.05 -5.31
CA THR A 16 -9.84 -10.30 -4.12
C THR A 16 -8.63 -9.76 -3.37
N ILE A 17 -8.78 -8.52 -2.88
CA ILE A 17 -7.76 -7.79 -2.13
C ILE A 17 -8.21 -7.66 -0.68
N LEU A 18 -7.34 -8.03 0.26
CA LEU A 18 -7.53 -7.77 1.69
C LEU A 18 -6.86 -6.44 2.05
N CYS A 19 -7.56 -5.58 2.78
CA CYS A 19 -6.99 -4.33 3.24
C CYS A 19 -5.92 -4.56 4.32
N GLY A 20 -4.71 -4.05 4.08
CA GLY A 20 -3.66 -3.97 5.08
C GLY A 20 -3.75 -2.74 5.97
N SER A 21 -2.72 -2.56 6.78
CA SER A 21 -2.56 -1.37 7.62
C SER A 21 -2.51 -0.09 6.78
N SER A 22 -3.04 1.03 7.29
CA SER A 22 -3.05 2.31 6.57
C SER A 22 -1.65 2.93 6.33
N ASN A 23 -0.63 2.47 7.05
CA ASN A 23 0.80 2.71 6.82
C ASN A 23 1.63 1.90 7.84
N ASP A 24 2.96 1.95 7.71
CA ASP A 24 3.96 1.28 8.56
C ASP A 24 4.14 1.92 9.96
N ARG A 25 3.48 3.05 10.24
CA ARG A 25 3.54 3.75 11.55
C ARG A 25 2.32 3.46 12.42
N MET A 26 1.36 2.70 11.92
CA MET A 26 0.16 2.33 12.69
C MET A 26 0.57 1.50 13.91
N PRO A 27 0.00 1.75 15.11
CA PRO A 27 0.30 0.94 16.30
C PRO A 27 -0.04 -0.55 16.15
N THR A 28 -0.95 -0.88 15.24
CA THR A 28 -1.37 -2.24 14.92
C THR A 28 -0.55 -2.88 13.80
N TYR A 29 0.37 -2.16 13.16
CA TYR A 29 1.21 -2.73 12.11
C TYR A 29 2.38 -3.53 12.74
N PRO A 30 2.72 -4.76 12.26
CA PRO A 30 2.05 -5.57 11.23
C PRO A 30 1.04 -6.59 11.82
N GLU A 31 0.64 -6.44 13.09
CA GLU A 31 -0.26 -7.37 13.78
C GLU A 31 -1.65 -7.44 13.14
N TRP A 32 -2.20 -6.31 12.70
CA TRP A 32 -3.43 -6.24 11.91
C TRP A 32 -3.33 -7.11 10.66
N ASP A 33 -2.26 -6.92 9.89
CA ASP A 33 -2.01 -7.63 8.64
C ASP A 33 -1.94 -9.13 8.89
N ARG A 34 -1.18 -9.55 9.92
CA ARG A 34 -1.07 -10.96 10.33
C ARG A 34 -2.44 -11.56 10.67
N VAL A 35 -3.19 -10.93 11.57
CA VAL A 35 -4.48 -11.45 12.06
C VAL A 35 -5.50 -11.52 10.91
N ALA A 36 -5.61 -10.46 10.11
CA ALA A 36 -6.54 -10.42 9.00
C ALA A 36 -6.22 -11.49 7.94
N LEU A 37 -4.93 -11.64 7.62
CA LEU A 37 -4.45 -12.68 6.69
C LEU A 37 -4.72 -14.08 7.23
N GLU A 38 -4.47 -14.37 8.51
CA GLU A 38 -4.76 -15.68 9.10
C GLU A 38 -6.23 -16.07 8.95
N ILE A 39 -7.14 -15.10 9.10
CA ILE A 39 -8.58 -15.31 9.00
C ILE A 39 -9.00 -15.52 7.53
N ALA A 40 -8.42 -14.76 6.59
CA ALA A 40 -8.94 -14.67 5.22
C ALA A 40 -8.10 -15.40 4.15
N TRP A 41 -6.94 -15.98 4.52
CA TRP A 41 -5.91 -16.50 3.60
C TRP A 41 -6.45 -17.25 2.39
N GLU A 42 -7.32 -18.24 2.63
CA GLU A 42 -7.86 -19.14 1.60
C GLU A 42 -8.90 -18.50 0.65
N LYS A 43 -9.18 -17.20 0.82
CA LYS A 43 -10.22 -16.48 0.08
C LYS A 43 -9.73 -15.17 -0.53
N VAL A 44 -8.46 -14.80 -0.29
CA VAL A 44 -7.85 -13.55 -0.78
C VAL A 44 -6.65 -13.87 -1.64
N ASP A 45 -6.37 -13.03 -2.62
CA ASP A 45 -5.26 -13.24 -3.57
C ASP A 45 -4.15 -12.19 -3.35
N LEU A 46 -4.55 -10.99 -2.94
CA LEU A 46 -3.67 -9.87 -2.68
C LEU A 46 -3.94 -9.26 -1.30
N HIS A 47 -2.92 -8.63 -0.74
CA HIS A 47 -2.97 -7.86 0.50
C HIS A 47 -2.44 -6.45 0.26
N SER A 48 -3.21 -5.44 0.65
CA SER A 48 -2.91 -4.06 0.32
C SER A 48 -1.85 -3.44 1.22
N ILE A 49 -1.07 -2.53 0.67
CA ILE A 49 -0.10 -1.70 1.39
C ILE A 49 -0.29 -0.26 0.94
N HIS A 50 -0.16 0.68 1.87
CA HIS A 50 -0.34 2.10 1.60
C HIS A 50 0.89 2.88 2.07
N TYR A 51 1.47 3.71 1.20
CA TYR A 51 2.71 4.41 1.54
C TYR A 51 2.81 5.79 0.89
N TYR A 52 2.86 6.83 1.73
CA TYR A 52 3.00 8.22 1.29
C TYR A 52 4.31 8.82 1.79
N ALA A 53 4.97 9.61 0.94
CA ALA A 53 6.20 10.31 1.26
C ALA A 53 5.93 11.80 1.48
N GLY A 54 6.69 12.41 2.39
CA GLY A 54 6.64 13.85 2.60
C GLY A 54 7.96 14.41 3.10
N ASN A 55 8.25 15.66 2.75
CA ASN A 55 9.46 16.38 3.13
C ASN A 55 9.14 17.66 3.93
N ARG A 56 8.34 17.54 4.99
CA ARG A 56 7.97 18.70 5.83
C ARG A 56 9.14 19.30 6.61
N GLU A 57 10.22 18.53 6.77
CA GLU A 57 11.44 18.92 7.48
C GLU A 57 12.48 19.58 6.57
N ASP A 58 12.20 19.66 5.26
CA ASP A 58 13.11 20.21 4.24
C ASP A 58 14.51 19.55 4.24
N ASP A 59 14.53 18.22 4.42
CA ASP A 59 15.74 17.39 4.39
C ASP A 59 15.68 16.44 3.19
N THR A 60 16.11 16.96 2.04
CA THR A 60 16.16 16.21 0.78
C THR A 60 16.97 14.91 0.91
N ALA A 61 18.02 14.88 1.72
CA ALA A 61 18.86 13.68 1.86
C ALA A 61 18.08 12.54 2.53
N SER A 62 17.39 12.84 3.64
CA SER A 62 16.50 11.88 4.30
C SER A 62 15.29 11.52 3.45
N TYR A 63 14.75 12.50 2.71
CA TYR A 63 13.61 12.30 1.82
C TYR A 63 13.92 11.33 0.67
N LEU A 64 15.07 11.49 0.00
CA LEU A 64 15.53 10.58 -1.05
C LEU A 64 15.91 9.17 -0.53
N ALA A 65 15.98 8.98 0.79
CA ALA A 65 16.17 7.66 1.41
C ALA A 65 14.84 6.89 1.60
N TYR A 66 13.67 7.47 1.27
CA TYR A 66 12.37 6.81 1.44
C TYR A 66 12.22 5.53 0.59
N ALA A 67 13.01 5.35 -0.47
CA ALA A 67 13.04 4.10 -1.22
C ALA A 67 13.46 2.90 -0.37
N LEU A 68 14.45 3.09 0.50
CA LEU A 68 14.88 2.05 1.45
C LEU A 68 13.77 1.72 2.45
N ARG A 69 13.00 2.73 2.89
CA ARG A 69 11.88 2.51 3.80
C ARG A 69 10.76 1.70 3.14
N LEU A 70 10.43 2.00 1.88
CA LEU A 70 9.47 1.20 1.10
C LEU A 70 9.95 -0.25 0.94
N GLU A 71 11.23 -0.48 0.67
CA GLU A 71 11.79 -1.84 0.60
C GLU A 71 11.62 -2.61 1.91
N HIS A 72 11.98 -2.01 3.04
CA HIS A 72 11.80 -2.63 4.35
C HIS A 72 10.32 -2.88 4.68
N TYR A 73 9.42 -1.99 4.26
CA TYR A 73 7.98 -2.19 4.42
C TYR A 73 7.51 -3.44 3.66
N VAL A 74 7.90 -3.56 2.39
CA VAL A 74 7.58 -4.73 1.55
C VAL A 74 8.19 -6.01 2.14
N GLU A 75 9.43 -5.99 2.60
CA GLU A 75 10.11 -7.15 3.21
C GLU A 75 9.43 -7.63 4.49
N THR A 76 8.97 -6.69 5.32
CA THR A 76 8.25 -7.01 6.55
C THR A 76 6.95 -7.74 6.24
N LEU A 77 6.16 -7.21 5.29
CA LEU A 77 4.89 -7.83 4.91
C LEU A 77 5.09 -9.13 4.11
N GLU A 78 6.13 -9.25 3.30
CA GLU A 78 6.53 -10.53 2.71
C GLU A 78 6.86 -11.58 3.80
N GLY A 79 7.52 -11.16 4.88
CA GLY A 79 7.71 -11.97 6.09
C GLY A 79 6.38 -12.42 6.71
N THR A 80 5.44 -11.49 6.88
CA THR A 80 4.09 -11.77 7.40
C THR A 80 3.32 -12.76 6.52
N LEU A 81 3.32 -12.56 5.20
CA LEU A 81 2.71 -13.48 4.24
C LEU A 81 3.31 -14.90 4.37
N ARG A 82 4.64 -15.00 4.41
CA ARG A 82 5.33 -16.29 4.58
C ARG A 82 4.97 -16.97 5.91
N TYR A 83 4.90 -16.20 7.00
CA TYR A 83 4.49 -16.71 8.30
C TYR A 83 3.08 -17.29 8.27
N VAL A 84 2.10 -16.55 7.74
CA VAL A 84 0.70 -17.00 7.68
C VAL A 84 0.55 -18.22 6.77
N LYS A 85 1.21 -18.23 5.59
CA LYS A 85 1.24 -19.39 4.70
C LYS A 85 1.73 -20.65 5.42
N ALA A 86 2.86 -20.52 6.13
CA ALA A 86 3.48 -21.63 6.87
C ALA A 86 2.59 -22.11 8.03
N LYS A 87 2.03 -21.18 8.81
CA LYS A 87 1.10 -21.48 9.91
C LYS A 87 -0.11 -22.27 9.42
N ASN A 88 -0.69 -21.86 8.30
CA ASN A 88 -1.85 -22.50 7.70
C ASN A 88 -1.50 -23.77 6.92
N ARG A 89 -0.20 -24.05 6.69
CA ARG A 89 0.30 -25.13 5.81
C ARG A 89 -0.32 -25.07 4.41
N SER A 90 -0.62 -23.85 3.97
CA SER A 90 -1.36 -23.63 2.73
C SER A 90 -0.45 -23.77 1.52
N LYS A 91 -1.01 -24.28 0.42
CA LYS A 91 -0.39 -24.24 -0.91
C LYS A 91 -0.76 -22.98 -1.68
N HIS A 92 -1.77 -22.24 -1.22
CA HIS A 92 -2.21 -20.98 -1.80
C HIS A 92 -1.20 -19.87 -1.47
N ASP A 93 -0.98 -19.00 -2.45
CA ASP A 93 -0.08 -17.85 -2.36
C ASP A 93 -0.89 -16.56 -2.37
N VAL A 94 -0.62 -15.70 -1.39
CA VAL A 94 -1.12 -14.33 -1.33
C VAL A 94 0.04 -13.40 -1.63
N PHE A 95 -0.17 -12.41 -2.48
CA PHE A 95 0.83 -11.41 -2.86
C PHE A 95 0.47 -10.02 -2.32
N LEU A 96 1.33 -9.03 -2.53
CA LEU A 96 1.07 -7.65 -2.14
C LEU A 96 0.54 -6.83 -3.32
N THR A 97 -0.28 -5.82 -2.98
CA THR A 97 -0.68 -4.74 -3.89
C THR A 97 -0.40 -3.38 -3.25
N TRP A 98 0.28 -2.50 -3.98
CA TRP A 98 0.55 -1.13 -3.55
C TRP A 98 -0.52 -0.20 -4.08
N ASP A 99 -1.74 -0.34 -3.57
CA ASP A 99 -2.93 0.30 -4.13
C ASP A 99 -3.16 1.74 -3.67
N GLU A 100 -2.33 2.24 -2.74
CA GLU A 100 -2.22 3.67 -2.49
C GLU A 100 -0.77 4.12 -2.26
N TRP A 101 -0.29 4.97 -3.16
CA TRP A 101 1.01 5.60 -3.00
C TRP A 101 1.17 6.89 -3.77
N GLN A 102 1.84 7.85 -3.14
CA GLN A 102 2.39 9.05 -3.79
C GLN A 102 3.25 9.87 -2.82
N VAL A 103 3.84 10.95 -3.31
CA VAL A 103 4.24 12.08 -2.48
C VAL A 103 3.00 12.90 -2.06
N TRP A 104 2.88 13.19 -0.76
CA TRP A 104 1.77 13.99 -0.22
C TRP A 104 2.14 14.65 1.12
N TYR A 105 2.34 15.98 1.11
CA TYR A 105 2.65 16.79 2.29
C TYR A 105 2.40 18.31 2.19
N LYS A 106 2.16 18.88 1.00
CA LYS A 106 1.91 20.30 0.68
C LYS A 106 0.44 20.60 0.30
N GLY A 107 -0.34 19.58 -0.08
CA GLY A 107 -1.70 19.74 -0.60
C GLY A 107 -2.72 20.16 0.46
N ASP A 108 -2.67 21.40 0.95
CA ASP A 108 -3.72 21.98 1.78
C ASP A 108 -4.73 22.80 0.93
N PRO A 109 -6.02 22.83 1.29
CA PRO A 109 -6.65 22.17 2.45
C PRO A 109 -6.97 20.68 2.21
N LEU A 110 -7.18 19.93 3.29
CA LEU A 110 -7.63 18.52 3.24
C LEU A 110 -9.12 18.33 3.54
N HIS A 111 -9.82 19.40 3.91
CA HIS A 111 -11.22 19.38 4.28
C HIS A 111 -12.00 20.41 3.47
N GLY A 112 -13.15 19.98 2.94
CA GLY A 112 -13.94 20.76 2.00
C GLY A 112 -15.07 21.57 2.61
N ASP A 113 -15.28 21.53 3.93
CA ASP A 113 -16.38 22.18 4.64
C ASP A 113 -17.75 21.97 3.99
N TRP A 114 -18.00 20.74 3.51
CA TRP A 114 -19.23 20.34 2.80
C TRP A 114 -19.49 21.08 1.49
N ASN A 115 -18.51 21.83 0.97
CA ASN A 115 -18.59 22.45 -0.35
C ASN A 115 -18.54 21.40 -1.45
N LYS A 116 -19.15 21.73 -2.60
CA LYS A 116 -19.14 20.86 -3.78
C LYS A 116 -17.82 21.07 -4.56
N ARG A 117 -17.03 20.00 -4.70
CA ARG A 117 -15.74 19.97 -5.44
C ARG A 117 -14.77 21.09 -5.02
N PRO A 118 -14.44 21.21 -3.71
CA PRO A 118 -13.37 22.10 -3.29
C PRO A 118 -12.02 21.56 -3.79
N HIS A 119 -11.05 22.45 -3.96
CA HIS A 119 -9.66 22.10 -4.25
C HIS A 119 -9.05 21.50 -2.98
N LEU A 120 -8.84 20.19 -2.93
CA LEU A 120 -8.35 19.48 -1.75
C LEU A 120 -7.11 18.68 -2.12
N ALA A 121 -6.09 18.61 -1.27
CA ALA A 121 -4.93 17.75 -1.55
C ALA A 121 -4.22 18.00 -2.91
N GLU A 122 -4.45 19.15 -3.54
CA GLU A 122 -3.82 19.54 -4.82
C GLU A 122 -2.32 19.81 -4.61
N GLU A 123 -1.51 18.78 -4.86
CA GLU A 123 -0.05 18.81 -4.75
C GLU A 123 0.63 19.46 -5.95
N MET A 124 1.51 20.42 -5.68
CA MET A 124 2.43 20.98 -6.67
C MET A 124 3.80 20.32 -6.53
N TYR A 125 4.04 19.30 -7.35
CA TYR A 125 5.28 18.53 -7.31
C TYR A 125 6.50 19.31 -7.81
N ASN A 126 7.62 19.11 -7.15
CA ASN A 126 8.94 19.63 -7.53
C ASN A 126 9.86 18.47 -8.01
N LEU A 127 11.14 18.77 -8.24
CA LEU A 127 12.10 17.77 -8.73
C LEU A 127 12.40 16.67 -7.70
N GLU A 128 12.54 17.00 -6.41
CA GLU A 128 12.83 15.99 -5.38
C GLU A 128 11.66 14.99 -5.23
N ASP A 129 10.42 15.47 -5.35
CA ASP A 129 9.23 14.61 -5.35
C ASP A 129 9.29 13.60 -6.51
N ALA A 130 9.62 14.09 -7.72
CA ALA A 130 9.75 13.25 -8.90
C ALA A 130 10.89 12.22 -8.76
N LEU A 131 11.98 12.58 -8.07
CA LEU A 131 13.09 11.65 -7.79
C LEU A 131 12.66 10.53 -6.84
N VAL A 132 11.92 10.85 -5.77
CA VAL A 132 11.36 9.83 -4.85
C VAL A 132 10.44 8.87 -5.61
N VAL A 133 9.54 9.40 -6.44
CA VAL A 133 8.67 8.58 -7.30
C VAL A 133 9.48 7.66 -8.22
N GLY A 134 10.51 8.19 -8.87
CA GLY A 134 11.40 7.39 -9.73
C GLY A 134 12.09 6.26 -8.98
N GLN A 135 12.59 6.52 -7.77
CA GLN A 135 13.20 5.49 -6.92
C GLN A 135 12.19 4.44 -6.47
N TRP A 136 10.97 4.84 -6.12
CA TRP A 136 9.92 3.92 -5.73
C TRP A 136 9.43 3.01 -6.85
N LEU A 137 9.31 3.53 -8.08
CA LEU A 137 9.03 2.70 -9.25
C LEU A 137 10.15 1.67 -9.48
N ASN A 138 11.41 2.02 -9.21
CA ASN A 138 12.51 1.05 -9.22
C ASN A 138 12.34 -0.03 -8.13
N VAL A 139 11.95 0.34 -6.92
CA VAL A 139 11.64 -0.62 -5.84
C VAL A 139 10.51 -1.56 -6.25
N PHE A 140 9.42 -1.04 -6.82
CA PHE A 140 8.31 -1.84 -7.34
C PHE A 140 8.79 -2.89 -8.35
N LEU A 141 9.62 -2.50 -9.32
CA LEU A 141 10.19 -3.42 -10.31
C LEU A 141 11.06 -4.50 -9.63
N ARG A 142 11.92 -4.12 -8.68
CA ARG A 142 12.79 -5.06 -7.96
C ARG A 142 12.04 -6.01 -7.04
N LYS A 143 10.90 -5.58 -6.48
CA LYS A 143 10.05 -6.37 -5.58
C LYS A 143 8.87 -7.04 -6.30
N SER A 144 8.84 -7.03 -7.64
CA SER A 144 7.75 -7.60 -8.46
C SER A 144 7.53 -9.11 -8.28
N ASN A 145 8.46 -9.81 -7.61
CA ASN A 145 8.27 -11.19 -7.16
C ASN A 145 7.12 -11.31 -6.15
N VAL A 146 6.92 -10.30 -5.29
CA VAL A 146 5.87 -10.28 -4.24
C VAL A 146 4.85 -9.15 -4.43
N LEU A 147 5.26 -8.01 -4.97
CA LEU A 147 4.39 -6.84 -5.20
C LEU A 147 3.85 -6.87 -6.63
N LYS A 148 2.58 -7.25 -6.81
CA LYS A 148 2.02 -7.63 -8.13
C LYS A 148 1.25 -6.54 -8.83
N ALA A 149 0.74 -5.58 -8.08
CA ALA A 149 -0.02 -4.45 -8.59
C ALA A 149 0.34 -3.19 -7.81
N ALA A 150 0.14 -2.04 -8.44
CA ALA A 150 0.31 -0.74 -7.81
C ALA A 150 -0.67 0.27 -8.42
N CYS A 151 -1.22 1.15 -7.60
CA CYS A 151 -2.13 2.22 -8.01
C CYS A 151 -1.60 3.55 -7.46
N VAL A 152 -1.26 4.46 -8.37
CA VAL A 152 -0.85 5.81 -7.99
C VAL A 152 -2.04 6.56 -7.37
N ALA A 153 -1.82 7.14 -6.19
CA ALA A 153 -2.85 7.86 -5.43
C ALA A 153 -2.57 9.38 -5.48
N GLN A 154 -3.21 10.16 -6.35
CA GLN A 154 -4.33 9.82 -7.24
C GLN A 154 -4.05 10.23 -8.69
N ILE A 155 -5.00 9.97 -9.59
CA ILE A 155 -4.82 10.16 -11.03
C ILE A 155 -5.01 11.60 -11.50
N VAL A 156 -5.95 12.36 -10.93
CA VAL A 156 -6.30 13.72 -11.39
C VAL A 156 -6.72 14.59 -10.20
N ASN A 157 -6.04 15.73 -10.03
CA ASN A 157 -6.27 16.85 -9.09
C ASN A 157 -6.23 16.50 -7.58
N VAL A 158 -7.02 15.49 -7.20
CA VAL A 158 -7.57 15.16 -5.87
C VAL A 158 -8.30 16.31 -5.17
#